data_AF-A0A833GK90-F1
#
_entry.id   AF-A0A833GK90-F1
#
_cell.length_a   1.000
_cell.length_b   1.000
_cell.length_c   1.000
_cell.angle_alpha   90.00
_cell.angle_beta   90.00
_cell.angle_gamma   90.00
#
_symmetry.space_group_name_H-M   'P 1'
#
loop_
_entity.id
_entity.type
_entity.pdbx_description
1 polymer ?
#
loop_
_entity_poly.entity_id
_entity_poly.type
_entity_poly.pdbx_seq_one_letter_code
_entity_poly.pdbx_strand_id
1 'polypeptide(L)'
;MAAACGGRRVSANLARFATFTRELADIAARVLQDRLGATEADATELGLHIAQQVCSEFSGQTIYVPSNARATIDDRDRAMLALYLKTGKNIDAVAKTFGVSMNTAYLRIRLAKAADYQSRQAGLFEPPSEGI
;
A
#
# COMPACT_ATOMS: atom_id res chain seq x y z
N MET A 1 -45.70 4.46 -31.95
CA MET A 1 -44.74 5.41 -31.36
C MET A 1 -44.37 4.90 -29.97
N ALA A 2 -43.33 4.06 -29.88
CA ALA A 2 -42.89 3.47 -28.61
C ALA A 2 -41.49 3.99 -28.30
N ALA A 3 -41.37 4.75 -27.21
CA ALA A 3 -40.12 5.30 -26.72
C ALA A 3 -39.23 4.17 -26.20
N ALA A 4 -38.02 4.07 -26.76
CA ALA A 4 -37.00 3.18 -26.24
C ALA A 4 -36.53 3.72 -24.88
N CYS A 5 -36.88 3.01 -23.79
CA CYS A 5 -36.21 3.18 -22.51
C CYS A 5 -34.72 2.85 -22.71
N GLY A 6 -33.89 3.89 -22.81
CA GLY A 6 -32.44 3.77 -22.82
C GLY A 6 -31.97 3.20 -21.49
N GLY A 7 -31.81 1.87 -21.42
CA GLY A 7 -31.15 1.21 -20.30
C GLY A 7 -29.76 1.83 -20.14
N ARG A 8 -29.52 2.54 -19.03
CA ARG A 8 -28.19 3.03 -18.68
C ARG A 8 -27.27 1.82 -18.63
N ARG A 9 -26.38 1.69 -19.63
CA ARG A 9 -25.35 0.66 -19.63
C ARG A 9 -24.48 0.90 -18.40
N VAL A 10 -24.60 -0.01 -17.42
CA VAL A 10 -23.69 -0.04 -16.28
C VAL A 10 -22.29 -0.20 -16.84
N SER A 11 -21.38 0.70 -16.48
CA SER A 11 -20.01 0.62 -16.97
C SER A 11 -19.37 -0.68 -16.46
N ALA A 12 -18.55 -1.33 -17.29
CA ALA A 12 -17.83 -2.55 -16.89
C ALA A 12 -16.98 -2.33 -15.62
N ASN A 13 -16.54 -1.09 -15.38
CA ASN A 13 -15.81 -0.70 -14.18
C ASN A 13 -16.69 -0.70 -12.92
N LEU A 14 -17.98 -0.35 -13.02
CA LEU A 14 -18.88 -0.36 -11.86
C LEU A 14 -19.15 -1.80 -11.38
N ALA A 15 -19.31 -2.76 -12.30
CA ALA A 15 -19.45 -4.17 -11.95
C ALA A 15 -18.18 -4.74 -11.29
N ARG A 16 -17.00 -4.40 -11.82
CA ARG A 16 -15.70 -4.83 -11.24
C ARG A 16 -15.44 -4.20 -9.87
N PHE A 17 -15.93 -2.98 -9.64
CA PHE A 17 -15.79 -2.30 -8.36
C PHE A 17 -16.57 -2.99 -7.23
N ALA A 18 -17.78 -3.48 -7.52
CA ALA A 18 -18.56 -4.25 -6.56
C ALA A 18 -17.84 -5.55 -6.14
N THR A 19 -17.24 -6.26 -7.10
CA THR A 19 -16.40 -7.45 -6.82
C THR A 19 -15.17 -7.08 -6.02
N PHE A 20 -14.44 -6.02 -6.41
CA PHE A 20 -13.25 -5.56 -5.70
C PHE A 20 -13.54 -5.22 -4.23
N THR A 21 -14.62 -4.50 -3.95
CA THR A 21 -14.98 -4.10 -2.58
C THR A 21 -15.26 -5.31 -1.70
N ARG A 22 -15.92 -6.34 -2.25
CA ARG A 22 -16.16 -7.60 -1.54
C ARG A 22 -14.88 -8.38 -1.30
N GLU A 23 -14.03 -8.54 -2.32
CA GLU A 23 -12.76 -9.24 -2.17
C GLU A 23 -11.83 -8.55 -1.16
N LEU A 24 -11.85 -7.21 -1.13
CA LEU A 24 -11.12 -6.44 -0.13
C LEU A 24 -11.61 -6.72 1.29
N ALA A 25 -12.93 -6.78 1.50
CA ALA A 25 -13.52 -7.13 2.78
C ALA A 25 -13.12 -8.55 3.22
N ASP A 26 -13.15 -9.52 2.30
CA ASP A 26 -12.77 -10.91 2.57
C ASP A 26 -11.26 -11.07 2.86
N ILE A 27 -10.41 -10.29 2.18
CA ILE A 27 -8.97 -10.23 2.49
C ILE A 27 -8.76 -9.67 3.90
N ALA A 28 -9.42 -8.57 4.25
CA ALA A 28 -9.30 -7.95 5.58
C ALA A 28 -9.79 -8.90 6.68
N ALA A 29 -10.96 -9.51 6.51
CA ALA A 29 -11.52 -10.48 7.46
C ALA A 29 -10.57 -11.64 7.72
N ARG A 30 -10.00 -12.25 6.67
CA ARG A 30 -9.00 -13.33 6.84
C ARG A 30 -7.78 -12.88 7.62
N VAL A 31 -7.26 -11.68 7.35
CA VAL A 31 -6.11 -11.15 8.09
C VAL A 31 -6.44 -10.93 9.58
N LEU A 32 -7.65 -10.44 9.89
CA LEU A 32 -8.10 -10.24 11.28
C LEU A 32 -8.22 -11.57 12.04
N GLN A 33 -8.76 -12.61 11.41
CA GLN A 33 -8.80 -13.94 11.99
C GLN A 33 -7.39 -14.50 12.19
N ASP A 34 -6.58 -14.50 11.12
CA ASP A 34 -5.25 -15.13 11.11
C ASP A 34 -4.25 -14.46 12.06
N ARG A 35 -4.37 -13.15 12.27
CA ARG A 35 -3.37 -12.36 13.04
C ARG A 35 -3.85 -11.98 14.42
N LEU A 36 -5.15 -11.76 14.61
CA LEU A 36 -5.70 -11.22 15.85
C LEU A 36 -6.66 -12.20 16.53
N GLY A 37 -6.93 -13.36 15.92
CA GLY A 37 -7.85 -14.35 16.48
C GLY A 37 -9.29 -13.83 16.59
N ALA A 38 -9.67 -12.86 15.74
CA ALA A 38 -11.03 -12.35 15.69
C ALA A 38 -12.01 -13.50 15.38
N THR A 39 -13.21 -13.43 15.97
CA THR A 39 -14.26 -14.40 15.63
C THR A 39 -14.68 -14.23 14.17
N GLU A 40 -15.29 -15.26 13.59
CA GLU A 40 -15.77 -15.19 12.21
C GLU A 40 -16.74 -14.00 12.02
N ALA A 41 -17.69 -13.85 12.95
CA ALA A 41 -18.67 -12.76 12.94
C ALA A 41 -17.99 -11.38 12.97
N ASP A 42 -17.08 -11.17 13.93
CA ASP A 42 -16.39 -9.89 14.08
C ASP A 42 -15.50 -9.58 12.87
N ALA A 43 -14.78 -10.58 12.36
CA ALA A 43 -13.91 -10.42 11.21
C ALA A 43 -14.67 -10.08 9.94
N THR A 44 -15.84 -10.69 9.72
CA THR A 44 -16.72 -10.35 8.58
C THR A 44 -17.24 -8.92 8.70
N GLU A 45 -17.75 -8.52 9.86
CA GLU A 45 -18.24 -7.15 10.08
C GLU A 45 -17.12 -6.11 9.89
N LEU A 46 -15.97 -6.32 10.55
CA LEU A 46 -14.82 -5.43 10.47
C LEU A 46 -14.20 -5.40 9.07
N GLY A 47 -14.16 -6.53 8.37
CA GLY A 47 -13.69 -6.61 6.99
C GLY A 47 -14.54 -5.75 6.05
N LEU A 48 -15.87 -5.81 6.18
CA LEU A 48 -16.79 -4.95 5.44
C LEU A 48 -16.57 -3.47 5.75
N HIS A 49 -16.41 -3.14 7.04
CA HIS A 49 -16.15 -1.77 7.47
C HIS A 49 -14.83 -1.23 6.90
N ILE A 50 -13.75 -2.02 6.90
CA ILE A 50 -12.46 -1.65 6.29
C ILE A 50 -12.61 -1.40 4.79
N ALA A 51 -13.30 -2.27 4.07
CA ALA A 51 -13.50 -2.09 2.63
C ALA A 51 -14.30 -0.82 2.32
N GLN A 52 -15.35 -0.53 3.08
CA GLN A 52 -16.13 0.71 2.96
C GLN A 52 -15.27 1.95 3.21
N GLN A 53 -14.41 1.92 4.23
CA GLN A 53 -13.48 3.02 4.51
C GLN A 53 -12.49 3.25 3.37
N VAL A 54 -11.85 2.19 2.86
CA VAL A 54 -10.95 2.29 1.69
C VAL A 54 -11.68 2.89 0.48
N CYS A 55 -12.91 2.44 0.21
CA CYS A 55 -13.71 2.99 -0.90
C CYS A 55 -14.09 4.45 -0.68
N SER A 56 -14.42 4.86 0.54
CA SER A 56 -14.73 6.26 0.88
C SER A 56 -13.52 7.17 0.68
N GLU A 57 -12.36 6.79 1.21
CA GLU A 57 -11.12 7.58 1.18
C GLU A 57 -10.59 7.81 -0.24
N PHE A 58 -10.73 6.81 -1.11
CA PHE A 58 -10.26 6.90 -2.48
C PHE A 58 -11.38 7.14 -3.50
N SER A 59 -12.56 7.53 -3.05
CA SER A 59 -13.71 7.80 -3.93
C SER A 59 -13.41 8.93 -4.93
N GLY A 60 -13.94 8.79 -6.15
CA GLY A 60 -13.71 9.75 -7.25
C GLY A 60 -12.35 9.64 -7.94
N GLN A 61 -11.46 8.77 -7.46
CA GLN A 61 -10.11 8.58 -8.00
C GLN A 61 -9.97 7.22 -8.69
N THR A 62 -9.14 7.16 -9.74
CA THR A 62 -8.72 5.88 -10.33
C THR A 62 -7.34 5.52 -9.81
N ILE A 63 -7.27 4.51 -8.93
CA ILE A 63 -5.99 4.03 -8.40
C ILE A 63 -5.46 2.92 -9.30
N TYR A 64 -4.26 3.14 -9.84
CA TYR A 64 -3.50 2.07 -10.44
C TYR A 64 -2.78 1.30 -9.33
N VAL A 65 -3.27 0.10 -9.01
CA VAL A 65 -2.52 -0.86 -8.22
C VAL A 65 -1.67 -1.65 -9.21
N PRO A 66 -0.36 -1.37 -9.34
CA PRO A 66 0.45 -2.19 -10.22
C PRO A 66 0.44 -3.61 -9.67
N SER A 67 0.45 -4.60 -10.55
CA SER A 67 0.43 -6.03 -10.19
C SER A 67 1.61 -6.46 -9.30
N ASN A 68 2.58 -5.56 -9.07
CA ASN A 68 3.77 -5.75 -8.23
C ASN A 68 3.86 -4.79 -7.02
N ALA A 69 2.84 -3.98 -6.69
CA ALA A 69 2.88 -3.06 -5.54
C ALA A 69 2.74 -3.79 -4.19
N ARG A 70 3.88 -4.10 -3.57
CA ARG A 70 4.00 -4.22 -2.12
C ARG A 70 5.07 -3.24 -1.66
N ALA A 71 4.67 -2.02 -1.32
CA ALA A 71 5.60 -0.99 -0.86
C ALA A 71 5.28 -0.51 0.56
N THR A 72 4.98 -1.43 1.47
CA THR A 72 5.27 -1.19 2.88
C THR A 72 6.79 -1.24 3.01
N ILE A 73 7.43 -0.10 3.29
CA ILE A 73 8.81 -0.09 3.76
C ILE A 73 8.72 -0.53 5.21
N ASP A 74 8.98 -1.81 5.43
CA ASP A 74 9.11 -2.36 6.77
C ASP A 74 10.44 -1.91 7.40
N ASP A 75 10.61 -2.15 8.70
CA ASP A 75 11.88 -1.83 9.38
C ASP A 75 13.07 -2.60 8.77
N ARG A 76 12.80 -3.72 8.11
CA ARG A 76 13.77 -4.51 7.36
C ARG A 76 14.28 -3.75 6.13
N ASP A 77 13.44 -3.09 5.37
CA ASP A 77 13.81 -2.28 4.21
C ASP A 77 14.73 -1.10 4.62
N ARG A 78 14.48 -0.48 5.79
CA ARG A 78 15.36 0.56 6.36
C ARG A 78 16.71 -0.02 6.82
N ALA A 79 16.68 -1.18 7.47
CA ALA A 79 17.90 -1.86 7.91
C ALA A 79 18.77 -2.29 6.71
N MET A 80 18.15 -2.70 5.60
CA MET A 80 18.84 -3.00 4.34
C MET A 80 19.54 -1.77 3.75
N LEU A 81 18.86 -0.61 3.75
CA LEU A 81 19.46 0.64 3.31
C LEU A 81 20.66 1.04 4.19
N ALA A 82 20.54 0.92 5.51
CA ALA A 82 21.61 1.25 6.45
C ALA A 82 22.87 0.38 6.22
N LEU A 83 22.69 -0.94 6.06
CA LEU A 83 23.81 -1.85 5.78
C LEU A 83 24.46 -1.57 4.42
N TYR A 84 23.64 -1.30 3.39
CA TYR A 84 24.12 -0.93 2.07
C TYR A 84 25.06 0.28 2.13
N LEU A 85 24.67 1.32 2.86
CA LEU A 85 25.49 2.53 3.02
C LEU A 85 26.75 2.26 3.85
N LYS A 86 26.64 1.51 4.95
CA LYS A 86 27.77 1.18 5.86
C LYS A 86 28.89 0.41 5.14
N THR A 87 28.53 -0.47 4.22
CA THR A 87 29.49 -1.32 3.47
C THR A 87 30.04 -0.66 2.20
N GLY A 88 29.80 0.65 2.00
CA GLY A 88 30.26 1.35 0.81
C GLY A 88 29.47 1.00 -0.45
N LYS A 89 28.14 0.84 -0.33
CA LYS A 89 27.22 0.48 -1.42
C LYS A 89 27.41 -0.95 -1.94
N ASN A 90 27.85 -1.86 -1.08
CA ASN A 90 28.00 -3.28 -1.43
C ASN A 90 26.65 -4.00 -1.35
N ILE A 91 26.02 -4.22 -2.50
CA ILE A 91 24.72 -4.90 -2.58
C ILE A 91 24.81 -6.41 -2.30
N ASP A 92 25.96 -7.04 -2.57
CA ASP A 92 26.18 -8.48 -2.34
C ASP A 92 26.12 -8.80 -0.84
N ALA A 93 26.74 -7.94 -0.02
CA ALA A 93 26.68 -8.05 1.43
C ALA A 93 25.24 -7.92 1.97
N VAL A 94 24.43 -7.02 1.41
CA VAL A 94 23.05 -6.79 1.86
C VAL A 94 22.13 -7.94 1.50
N ALA A 95 22.25 -8.45 0.26
CA ALA A 95 21.50 -9.60 -0.19
C ALA A 95 21.78 -10.84 0.67
N LYS A 96 23.07 -11.11 0.95
CA LYS A 96 23.50 -12.21 1.83
C LYS A 96 22.97 -12.06 3.26
N THR A 97 23.03 -10.85 3.83
CA THR A 97 22.66 -10.61 5.24
C THR A 97 21.15 -10.71 5.48
N PHE A 98 20.33 -10.21 4.56
CA PHE A 98 18.88 -10.19 4.74
C PHE A 98 18.16 -11.36 4.07
N GLY A 99 18.89 -12.29 3.45
CA GLY A 99 18.31 -13.49 2.84
C GLY A 99 17.31 -13.17 1.72
N VAL A 100 17.61 -12.18 0.87
CA VAL A 100 16.78 -11.82 -0.29
C VAL A 100 17.62 -11.75 -1.56
N SER A 101 16.98 -11.79 -2.73
CA SER A 101 17.69 -11.63 -4.00
C SER A 101 18.32 -10.24 -4.13
N MET A 102 19.41 -10.11 -4.90
CA MET A 102 20.04 -8.81 -5.15
C MET A 102 19.09 -7.80 -5.81
N ASN A 103 18.21 -8.24 -6.72
CA ASN A 103 17.22 -7.36 -7.36
C ASN A 103 16.15 -6.88 -6.36
N THR A 104 15.65 -7.78 -5.52
CA THR A 104 14.74 -7.41 -4.43
C THR A 104 15.43 -6.43 -3.47
N ALA A 105 16.68 -6.69 -3.10
CA ALA A 105 17.47 -5.75 -2.30
C ALA A 105 17.60 -4.39 -2.99
N TYR A 106 17.89 -4.33 -4.29
CA TYR A 106 17.90 -3.07 -5.05
C TYR A 106 16.56 -2.34 -5.04
N LEU A 107 15.43 -3.04 -5.26
CA LEU A 107 14.10 -2.44 -5.26
C LEU A 107 13.71 -1.92 -3.87
N ARG A 108 13.97 -2.71 -2.83
CA ARG A 108 13.72 -2.35 -1.43
C ARG A 108 14.59 -1.20 -0.97
N ILE A 109 15.89 -1.23 -1.29
CA ILE A 109 16.81 -0.11 -1.03
C ILE A 109 16.39 1.13 -1.81
N ARG A 110 15.97 1.00 -3.07
CA ARG A 110 15.49 2.15 -3.87
C ARG A 110 14.23 2.74 -3.28
N LEU A 111 13.30 1.90 -2.85
CA LEU A 111 12.08 2.30 -2.16
C LEU A 111 12.41 3.00 -0.83
N ALA A 112 13.28 2.40 -0.02
CA ALA A 112 13.77 2.97 1.23
C ALA A 112 14.52 4.29 1.03
N LYS A 113 15.33 4.42 -0.03
CA LYS A 113 16.00 5.68 -0.40
C LYS A 113 15.03 6.76 -0.83
N ALA A 114 14.02 6.40 -1.63
CA ALA A 114 13.00 7.35 -2.03
C ALA A 114 12.25 7.88 -0.79
N ALA A 115 11.95 7.02 0.17
CA ALA A 115 11.33 7.42 1.42
C ALA A 115 12.27 8.22 2.34
N ASP A 116 13.53 7.83 2.50
CA ASP A 116 14.53 8.57 3.29
C ASP A 116 14.82 9.96 2.70
N TYR A 117 14.84 10.06 1.37
CA TYR A 117 14.96 11.33 0.68
C TYR A 117 13.73 12.22 0.90
N GLN A 118 12.53 11.65 0.79
CA GLN A 118 11.27 12.35 1.05
C GLN A 118 11.18 12.82 2.52
N SER A 119 11.63 12.02 3.48
CA SER A 119 11.62 12.41 4.91
C SER A 119 12.59 13.54 5.22
N ARG A 120 13.74 13.63 4.52
CA ARG A 120 14.72 14.71 4.70
C ARG A 120 14.28 16.03 4.07
N GLN A 121 13.45 15.99 3.03
CA GLN A 121 12.95 17.20 2.37
C GLN A 121 11.90 17.97 3.19
N ALA A 122 11.17 17.32 4.09
CA ALA A 122 10.10 17.96 4.86
C ALA A 122 10.59 19.13 5.76
N GLY A 123 11.84 19.10 6.23
CA GLY A 123 12.42 20.18 7.04
C GLY A 123 13.01 21.36 6.27
N LEU A 124 12.98 21.34 4.92
CA LEU A 124 13.55 22.41 4.09
C LEU A 124 12.59 23.57 3.82
N PHE A 125 11.30 23.41 4.13
CA PHE A 125 10.25 24.40 3.86
C PHE A 125 9.53 24.89 5.13
N GLU A 126 10.13 24.69 6.30
CA GLU A 126 9.63 25.28 7.54
C GLU A 126 9.88 26.80 7.51
N PRO A 127 8.83 27.65 7.63
CA PRO A 127 9.02 29.09 7.65
C PRO A 127 9.84 29.49 8.89
N PRO A 128 10.69 30.53 8.82
CA PRO A 128 11.47 30.96 9.97
C PRO A 128 10.51 31.26 11.12
N SER A 129 10.72 30.61 12.27
CA SER A 129 9.98 30.91 13.49
C SER A 129 10.25 32.37 13.87
N GLU A 130 9.24 33.23 13.73
CA GLU A 130 9.27 34.57 14.34
C GLU A 130 9.35 34.40 15.86
N GLY A 131 10.34 35.06 16.47
CA GLY A 131 10.88 34.69 17.78
C GLY A 131 10.05 35.05 19.02
N ILE A 132 10.52 34.52 20.16
CA ILE A 132 10.47 35.13 21.50
C ILE A 132 11.81 34.88 22.17
#